data_AF-A0A5J4WS63-F1
#
_entry.id   AF-A0A5J4WS63-F1
#
_cell.length_a   1.000
_cell.length_b   1.000
_cell.length_c   1.000
_cell.angle_alpha   90.00
_cell.angle_beta   90.00
_cell.angle_gamma   90.00
#
_symmetry.space_group_name_H-M   'P 1'
#
loop_
_entity.id
_entity.type
_entity.pdbx_description
1 polymer ?
#
loop_
_entity_poly.entity_id
_entity_poly.type
_entity_poly.pdbx_seq_one_letter_code
_entity_poly.pdbx_strand_id
1 'polypeptide(L)'
;MSSDSKSISSKKSPQNFIQLDDFDILGKSGRLSPHTMQAIRQEGILIDELKYKAKESFQDQGVPDDHAQLMYDHYEKNRKALIVKLKQVREDIIEEEANQNNDQEIDAGVDPRIEQERKRLLKVKEKREAEIQ
;
A
#
# COMPACT_ATOMS: atom_id res chain seq x y z
N MET A 1 13.77 -1.81 43.43
CA MET A 1 14.05 -1.22 42.10
C MET A 1 14.93 -2.23 41.39
N SER A 2 14.62 -2.82 40.24
CA SER A 2 13.71 -2.46 39.16
C SER A 2 13.06 -3.72 38.60
N SER A 3 11.78 -3.62 38.25
CA SER A 3 11.05 -4.66 37.54
C SER A 3 11.22 -4.41 36.04
N ASP A 4 12.04 -5.21 35.37
CA ASP A 4 12.20 -5.14 33.91
C ASP A 4 10.95 -5.69 33.22
N SER A 5 10.04 -4.79 32.86
CA SER A 5 8.92 -5.06 31.97
C SER A 5 9.43 -5.25 30.53
N LYS A 6 9.74 -6.50 30.18
CA LYS A 6 9.90 -6.94 28.78
C LYS A 6 8.61 -6.69 28.02
N SER A 7 8.64 -5.70 27.12
CA SER A 7 7.56 -5.42 26.19
C SER A 7 7.34 -6.65 25.30
N ILE A 8 6.21 -7.32 25.51
CA ILE A 8 5.74 -8.41 24.67
C ILE A 8 5.41 -7.81 23.30
N SER A 9 6.28 -8.09 22.33
CA SER A 9 6.01 -7.88 20.91
C SER A 9 4.69 -8.58 20.56
N SER A 10 3.65 -7.78 20.40
CA SER A 10 2.35 -8.23 19.92
C SER A 10 2.54 -8.68 18.47
N LYS A 11 2.64 -10.01 18.27
CA LYS A 11 2.53 -10.63 16.95
C LYS A 11 1.20 -10.18 16.34
N LYS A 12 1.26 -9.23 15.40
CA LYS A 12 0.11 -8.81 14.60
C LYS A 12 -0.47 -10.07 13.96
N SER A 13 -1.70 -10.42 14.31
CA SER A 13 -2.49 -11.43 13.60
C SER A 13 -2.42 -11.13 12.10
N PRO A 14 -2.27 -12.14 11.21
CA PRO A 14 -2.35 -11.91 9.78
C PRO A 14 -3.73 -11.30 9.50
N GLN A 15 -3.76 -10.04 9.11
CA GLN A 15 -4.98 -9.42 8.62
C GLN A 15 -5.28 -10.08 7.29
N ASN A 16 -6.31 -10.93 7.27
CA ASN A 16 -6.78 -11.57 6.05
C ASN A 16 -7.42 -10.49 5.17
N PHE A 17 -6.64 -9.96 4.22
CA PHE A 17 -7.13 -9.04 3.21
C PHE A 17 -7.89 -9.81 2.14
N ILE A 18 -8.97 -9.22 1.62
CA ILE A 18 -9.71 -9.81 0.50
C ILE A 18 -8.93 -9.52 -0.80
N GLN A 19 -8.93 -10.50 -1.71
CA GLN A 19 -8.40 -10.29 -3.06
C GLN A 19 -9.32 -9.34 -3.84
N LEU A 20 -8.75 -8.52 -4.73
CA LEU A 20 -9.50 -7.58 -5.56
C LEU A 20 -10.60 -8.25 -6.39
N ASP A 21 -10.37 -9.49 -6.85
CA ASP A 21 -11.36 -10.25 -7.61
C ASP A 21 -12.54 -10.70 -6.76
N ASP A 22 -12.29 -11.04 -5.49
CA ASP A 22 -13.29 -11.50 -4.55
C ASP A 22 -13.99 -10.35 -3.82
N PHE A 23 -13.60 -9.11 -4.10
CA PHE A 23 -14.16 -7.94 -3.45
C PHE A 23 -15.65 -7.83 -3.79
N ASP A 24 -16.47 -7.95 -2.74
CA ASP A 24 -17.93 -7.84 -2.80
C ASP A 24 -18.63 -8.92 -3.66
N ILE A 25 -17.92 -9.99 -4.03
CA ILE A 25 -18.56 -11.21 -4.52
C ILE A 25 -19.31 -11.82 -3.33
N LEU A 26 -20.65 -11.90 -3.44
CA LEU A 26 -21.55 -12.46 -2.43
C LEU A 26 -21.66 -11.66 -1.12
N GLY A 27 -21.43 -10.33 -1.16
CA GLY A 27 -21.58 -9.46 0.02
C GLY A 27 -20.51 -9.66 1.09
N LYS A 28 -19.40 -10.33 0.75
CA LYS A 28 -18.21 -10.41 1.60
C LYS A 28 -17.49 -9.07 1.57
N SER A 29 -17.92 -8.17 2.44
CA SER A 29 -17.17 -6.96 2.77
C SER A 29 -16.06 -7.31 3.75
N GLY A 30 -14.82 -7.22 3.29
CA GLY A 30 -13.65 -7.35 4.15
C GLY A 30 -12.66 -6.25 3.83
N ARG A 31 -11.60 -6.22 4.62
CA ARG A 31 -10.61 -5.15 4.50
C ARG A 31 -9.80 -5.34 3.23
N LEU A 32 -9.78 -4.29 2.40
CA LEU A 32 -8.85 -4.17 1.30
C LEU A 32 -7.42 -4.02 1.85
N SER A 33 -6.44 -4.52 1.09
CA SER A 33 -5.04 -4.35 1.45
C SER A 33 -4.63 -2.88 1.42
N PRO A 34 -3.61 -2.46 2.20
CA PRO A 34 -3.11 -1.08 2.16
C PRO A 34 -2.73 -0.61 0.76
N HIS A 35 -2.04 -1.45 -0.03
CA HIS A 35 -1.66 -1.11 -1.40
C HIS A 35 -2.87 -0.99 -2.32
N THR A 36 -3.90 -1.82 -2.13
CA THR A 36 -5.17 -1.67 -2.87
C THR A 36 -5.85 -0.35 -2.53
N MET A 37 -5.89 0.03 -1.26
CA MET A 37 -6.45 1.31 -0.82
C MET A 37 -5.68 2.51 -1.38
N GLN A 38 -4.35 2.38 -1.51
CA GLN A 38 -3.50 3.38 -2.15
C GLN A 38 -3.78 3.47 -3.65
N ALA A 39 -3.85 2.35 -4.35
CA ALA A 39 -4.20 2.32 -5.78
C ALA A 39 -5.55 2.98 -6.06
N ILE A 40 -6.56 2.73 -5.23
CA ILE A 40 -7.89 3.38 -5.32
C ILE A 40 -7.77 4.89 -5.19
N ARG A 41 -6.99 5.39 -4.22
CA ARG A 41 -6.78 6.83 -4.01
C ARG A 41 -6.02 7.47 -5.16
N GLN A 42 -5.00 6.80 -5.69
CA GLN A 42 -4.18 7.29 -6.80
C GLN A 42 -4.97 7.40 -8.10
N GLU A 43 -5.85 6.42 -8.36
CA GLU A 43 -6.69 6.39 -9.56
C GLU A 43 -7.99 7.18 -9.43
N GLY A 44 -8.33 7.66 -8.23
CA GLY A 44 -9.58 8.39 -7.99
C GLY A 44 -10.84 7.54 -8.19
N ILE A 45 -10.72 6.22 -8.08
CA ILE A 45 -11.84 5.28 -8.27
C ILE A 45 -12.70 5.27 -7.01
N LEU A 46 -14.03 5.25 -7.17
CA LEU A 46 -14.93 5.10 -6.03
C LEU A 46 -15.10 3.62 -5.69
N ILE A 47 -15.08 3.30 -4.40
CA ILE A 47 -15.27 1.92 -3.93
C ILE A 47 -16.61 1.35 -4.43
N ASP A 48 -17.64 2.19 -4.54
CA ASP A 48 -18.97 1.80 -5.02
C ASP A 48 -18.99 1.37 -6.50
N GLU A 49 -18.01 1.77 -7.31
CA GLU A 49 -17.88 1.36 -8.71
C GLU A 49 -17.27 -0.05 -8.85
N LEU A 50 -16.63 -0.55 -7.79
CA LEU A 50 -16.03 -1.88 -7.74
C LEU A 50 -17.01 -2.93 -7.23
N LYS A 51 -18.08 -2.49 -6.55
CA LYS A 51 -19.09 -3.36 -5.94
C LYS A 51 -19.84 -4.15 -7.00
N TYR A 52 -20.13 -5.42 -6.71
CA TYR A 52 -21.00 -6.19 -7.58
C TYR A 52 -22.45 -5.68 -7.44
N LYS A 53 -23.13 -5.51 -8.58
CA LYS A 53 -24.55 -5.18 -8.65
C LYS A 53 -25.25 -6.22 -9.50
N ALA A 54 -26.29 -6.81 -8.95
CA ALA A 54 -27.08 -7.80 -9.67
C ALA A 54 -27.93 -7.12 -10.76
N LYS A 55 -28.36 -7.85 -11.79
CA LYS A 55 -29.14 -7.28 -12.91
C LYS A 55 -30.43 -6.62 -12.42
N GLU A 56 -31.03 -7.17 -11.38
CA GLU A 56 -32.25 -6.69 -10.73
C GLU A 56 -32.07 -5.27 -10.18
N SER A 57 -30.84 -4.86 -9.87
CA SER A 57 -30.52 -3.49 -9.44
C SER A 57 -30.66 -2.45 -10.56
N PHE A 58 -30.80 -2.90 -11.81
CA PHE A 58 -31.00 -2.06 -12.99
C PHE A 58 -32.43 -2.17 -13.55
N GLN A 59 -33.27 -3.03 -12.96
CA GLN A 59 -34.68 -3.17 -13.31
C GLN A 59 -35.54 -2.26 -12.42
N ASP A 60 -35.57 -0.97 -12.76
CA ASP A 60 -36.52 -0.03 -12.16
C ASP A 60 -37.93 -0.18 -12.77
N GLN A 61 -38.95 0.32 -12.07
CA GLN A 61 -40.32 0.31 -12.57
C GLN A 61 -40.42 1.04 -13.92
N GLY A 62 -40.70 0.28 -14.97
CA GLY A 62 -40.87 0.79 -16.34
C GLY A 62 -39.65 0.65 -17.24
N VAL A 63 -38.54 0.06 -16.77
CA VAL A 63 -37.39 -0.26 -17.63
C VAL A 63 -37.60 -1.64 -18.27
N PRO A 64 -37.60 -1.76 -19.62
CA PRO A 64 -37.67 -3.06 -20.28
C PRO A 64 -36.45 -3.94 -19.97
N ASP A 65 -36.65 -5.26 -19.91
CA ASP A 65 -35.61 -6.23 -19.56
C ASP A 65 -34.35 -6.15 -20.44
N ASP A 66 -34.52 -5.87 -21.73
CA ASP A 66 -33.42 -5.71 -22.69
C ASP A 66 -32.57 -4.47 -22.37
N HIS A 67 -33.21 -3.40 -21.91
CA HIS A 67 -32.51 -2.17 -21.52
C HIS A 67 -31.75 -2.38 -20.20
N ALA A 68 -32.38 -3.03 -19.23
CA ALA A 68 -31.73 -3.40 -17.97
C ALA A 68 -30.53 -4.33 -18.21
N GLN A 69 -30.63 -5.27 -19.16
CA GLN A 69 -29.51 -6.11 -19.58
C GLN A 69 -28.35 -5.28 -20.14
N LEU A 70 -28.63 -4.33 -21.03
CA LEU A 70 -27.61 -3.47 -21.62
C LEU A 70 -26.89 -2.62 -20.55
N MET A 71 -27.64 -2.06 -19.60
CA MET A 71 -27.08 -1.30 -18.48
C MET A 71 -26.20 -2.16 -17.59
N TYR A 72 -26.67 -3.37 -17.24
CA TYR A 72 -25.89 -4.34 -16.48
C TYR A 72 -24.60 -4.72 -17.22
N ASP A 73 -24.67 -5.05 -18.51
CA ASP A 73 -23.49 -5.45 -19.29
C ASP A 73 -22.46 -4.32 -19.39
N HIS A 74 -22.93 -3.08 -19.58
CA HIS A 74 -22.07 -1.90 -19.59
C HIS A 74 -21.39 -1.70 -18.24
N TYR A 75 -22.16 -1.77 -17.14
CA TYR A 75 -21.64 -1.65 -15.78
C TYR A 75 -20.60 -2.74 -15.48
N GLU A 76 -20.95 -4.01 -15.75
CA GLU A 76 -20.13 -5.17 -15.45
C GLU A 76 -18.81 -5.15 -16.24
N LYS A 77 -18.87 -4.72 -17.51
CA LYS A 77 -17.67 -4.50 -18.34
C LYS A 77 -16.78 -3.41 -17.76
N ASN A 78 -17.36 -2.27 -17.36
CA ASN A 78 -16.60 -1.15 -16.83
C ASN A 78 -15.97 -1.49 -15.47
N ARG A 79 -16.73 -2.14 -14.58
CA ARG A 79 -16.24 -2.65 -13.29
C ARG A 79 -15.04 -3.58 -13.47
N LYS A 80 -15.12 -4.55 -14.40
CA LYS A 80 -14.01 -5.46 -14.68
C LYS A 80 -12.77 -4.72 -15.18
N ALA A 81 -12.94 -3.71 -16.05
CA ALA A 81 -11.83 -2.88 -16.52
C ALA A 81 -11.17 -2.10 -15.36
N LEU A 82 -11.95 -1.53 -14.44
CA LEU A 82 -11.43 -0.85 -13.26
C LEU A 82 -10.66 -1.80 -12.33
N ILE A 83 -11.17 -3.01 -12.12
CA ILE A 83 -10.47 -4.02 -11.30
C ILE A 83 -9.11 -4.37 -11.92
N VAL A 84 -9.04 -4.59 -13.24
CA VAL A 84 -7.78 -4.87 -13.93
C VAL A 84 -6.80 -3.69 -13.78
N LYS A 85 -7.28 -2.46 -13.94
CA LYS A 85 -6.44 -1.26 -13.76
C LYS A 85 -5.89 -1.17 -12.33
N LEU A 86 -6.73 -1.38 -11.33
CA LEU A 86 -6.32 -1.35 -9.92
C LEU A 86 -5.31 -2.43 -9.56
N LYS A 87 -5.39 -3.61 -10.20
CA LYS A 87 -4.37 -4.65 -10.02
C LYS A 87 -3.02 -4.17 -10.53
N GLN A 88 -2.99 -3.57 -11.72
CA GLN A 88 -1.74 -3.07 -12.29
C GLN A 88 -1.11 -2.01 -11.37
N VAL A 89 -1.89 -0.98 -10.99
CA VAL A 89 -1.41 0.09 -10.12
C VAL A 89 -0.96 -0.44 -8.76
N ARG A 90 -1.66 -1.43 -8.21
CA ARG A 90 -1.24 -2.09 -6.97
C ARG A 90 0.12 -2.78 -7.11
N GLU A 91 0.36 -3.49 -8.21
CA GLU A 91 1.67 -4.12 -8.45
C GLU A 91 2.75 -3.05 -8.66
N ASP A 92 2.46 -1.98 -9.41
CA ASP A 92 3.38 -0.86 -9.62
C ASP A 92 3.81 -0.22 -8.27
N ILE A 93 2.86 -0.02 -7.33
CA ILE A 93 3.16 0.47 -5.97
C ILE A 93 4.07 -0.50 -5.22
N ILE A 94 3.82 -1.80 -5.31
CA ILE A 94 4.63 -2.83 -4.63
C ILE A 94 6.06 -2.84 -5.19
N GLU A 95 6.20 -2.73 -6.50
CA GLU A 95 7.50 -2.68 -7.17
C GLU A 95 8.27 -1.39 -6.84
N GLU A 96 7.59 -0.23 -6.82
CA GLU A 96 8.19 1.04 -6.41
C GLU A 96 8.73 1.00 -4.97
N GLU A 97 7.95 0.45 -4.04
CA GLU A 97 8.38 0.28 -2.65
C GLU A 97 9.57 -0.70 -2.53
N ALA A 98 9.57 -1.79 -3.29
CA ALA A 98 10.68 -2.74 -3.31
C ALA A 98 11.97 -2.10 -3.83
N ASN A 99 11.88 -1.26 -4.86
CA ASN A 99 13.02 -0.56 -5.43
C ASN A 99 13.56 0.54 -4.50
N GLN A 100 12.68 1.33 -3.86
CA GLN A 100 13.10 2.35 -2.89
C GLN A 100 13.81 1.77 -1.66
N ASN A 101 13.38 0.59 -1.20
CA ASN A 101 14.07 -0.12 -0.10
C ASN A 101 15.47 -0.59 -0.52
N ASN A 102 15.66 -1.02 -1.76
CA ASN A 102 16.99 -1.37 -2.28
C ASN A 102 17.89 -0.13 -2.45
N ASP A 103 17.36 1.00 -2.94
CA ASP A 103 18.14 2.22 -3.13
C ASP A 103 18.57 2.87 -1.79
N GLN A 104 17.77 2.73 -0.73
CA GLN A 104 18.14 3.18 0.60
C GLN A 104 19.26 2.34 1.25
N GLU A 105 19.43 1.07 0.86
CA GLU A 105 20.58 0.26 1.33
C GLU A 105 21.90 0.65 0.64
N ILE A 106 21.87 1.32 -0.51
CA ILE A 106 23.07 1.72 -1.26
C ILE A 106 23.70 3.01 -0.68
N ASP A 107 22.92 3.88 -0.02
CA ASP A 107 23.44 5.10 0.65
C ASP A 107 23.92 4.86 2.10
N ALA A 108 23.75 3.63 2.63
CA ALA A 108 24.44 3.19 3.85
C ALA A 108 25.91 2.80 3.59
N GLY A 109 26.40 2.99 2.37
CA GLY A 109 27.82 2.98 2.04
C GLY A 109 28.52 4.23 2.57
N VAL A 110 28.62 4.38 3.89
CA VAL A 110 29.63 5.28 4.47
C VAL A 110 30.98 4.74 4.02
N ASP A 111 31.56 5.37 2.99
CA ASP A 111 32.91 5.08 2.53
C ASP A 111 33.82 5.01 3.77
N PRO A 112 34.50 3.89 4.03
CA PRO A 112 35.34 3.72 5.22
C PRO A 112 36.34 4.86 5.41
N ARG A 113 36.72 5.56 4.33
CA ARG A 113 37.57 6.76 4.36
C ARG A 113 36.89 7.95 5.03
N ILE A 114 35.58 8.16 4.83
CA ILE A 114 34.83 9.27 5.44
C ILE A 114 34.71 9.06 6.95
N GLU A 115 34.53 7.83 7.42
CA GLU A 115 34.50 7.53 8.86
C GLU A 115 35.88 7.69 9.51
N GLN A 116 36.96 7.27 8.83
CA GLN A 116 38.32 7.48 9.31
C GLN A 116 38.69 8.96 9.39
N GLU A 117 38.28 9.77 8.40
CA GLU A 117 38.53 11.21 8.39
C GLU A 117 37.79 11.92 9.53
N ARG A 118 36.54 11.54 9.80
CA ARG A 118 35.78 12.04 10.97
C ARG A 118 36.47 11.71 12.29
N LYS A 119 36.97 10.49 12.47
CA LYS A 119 37.72 10.09 13.68
C LYS A 119 39.03 10.87 13.82
N ARG A 120 39.72 11.17 12.71
CA ARG A 120 40.92 12.01 12.72
C ARG A 120 40.63 13.43 13.16
N LEU A 121 39.58 14.05 12.62
CA LEU A 121 39.21 15.42 12.95
C LEU A 121 38.78 15.58 14.41
N LEU A 122 38.05 14.60 14.96
CA LEU A 122 37.70 14.57 16.39
C LEU A 122 38.95 14.55 17.27
N LYS A 123 39.92 13.67 16.97
CA LYS A 123 41.20 13.62 17.70
C LYS A 123 42.00 14.92 17.61
N VAL A 124 42.00 15.57 16.45
CA VAL A 124 42.68 16.87 16.27
C VAL A 124 41.98 17.96 17.10
N LYS A 125 40.65 17.93 17.18
CA LYS A 125 39.87 18.88 17.97
C LYS A 125 40.12 18.70 19.48
N GLU A 126 40.08 17.46 19.98
CA GLU A 126 40.38 17.15 21.38
C GLU A 126 41.79 17.59 21.79
N LYS A 127 42.80 17.37 20.93
CA LYS A 127 44.17 17.84 21.19
C LYS A 127 44.27 19.36 21.28
N ARG A 128 43.58 20.09 20.40
CA ARG A 128 43.57 21.55 20.42
C ARG A 128 42.85 22.10 21.65
N GLU A 129 41.76 21.48 22.08
CA GLU A 129 41.04 21.90 23.29
C GLU A 129 41.86 21.63 24.56
N ALA A 130 42.64 20.54 24.59
CA ALA A 130 43.55 20.22 25.69
C ALA A 130 44.79 21.13 25.76
N GLU A 131 45.23 21.73 24.65
CA GLU A 131 46.35 22.69 24.61
C GLU A 131 45.94 24.12 25.00
N ILE A 132 44.63 24.39 25.07
CA ILE A 132 44.07 25.72 25.40
C ILE A 132 43.64 25.81 26.89
N GLN A 133 43.61 24.69 27.62
CA GLN A 133 43.41 24.64 29.08
C GLN A 133 44.74 24.60 29.84
#